data_AF-A0A438HRT3-F1
#
_entry.id   AF-A0A438HRT3-F1
#
_cell.length_a   1.000
_cell.length_b   1.000
_cell.length_c   1.000
_cell.angle_alpha   90.00
_cell.angle_beta   90.00
_cell.angle_gamma   90.00
#
_symmetry.space_group_name_H-M   'P 1'
#
loop_
_entity.id
_entity.type
_entity.pdbx_description
1 polymer ?
#
loop_
_entity_poly.entity_id
_entity_poly.type
_entity_poly.pdbx_seq_one_letter_code
_entity_poly.pdbx_strand_id
1 'polypeptide(L)'
;MNSNRSLSRLPKRGSFDVKLKILECDVFTVSPIKVYHGKVHFAAIGLIDMYNSGGAVETVEALNASDNGGISIKGRGAGRFGAYTNEKPKLCSVNSKEEAFTFRDEDNLLTITIPSGTNFWEIVVSY
;
A
#
# COMPACT_ATOMS: atom_id res chain seq x y z
N MET A 1 18.29 -3.67 12.34
CA MET A 1 18.10 -4.73 11.34
C MET A 1 17.86 -4.06 10.00
N ASN A 2 18.79 -4.18 9.05
CA ASN A 2 18.59 -3.66 7.70
C ASN A 2 17.72 -4.66 6.95
N SER A 3 16.40 -4.57 7.13
CA SER A 3 15.45 -5.33 6.33
C SER A 3 15.45 -4.76 4.90
N ASN A 4 15.94 -5.53 3.93
CA ASN A 4 15.66 -5.25 2.52
C ASN A 4 14.15 -5.33 2.32
N ARG A 5 13.47 -4.18 2.23
CA ARG A 5 12.03 -4.11 1.94
C ARG A 5 11.81 -4.30 0.44
N SER A 6 11.79 -5.57 0.02
CA SER A 6 11.44 -5.98 -1.33
C SER A 6 9.94 -6.27 -1.45
N LEU A 7 9.33 -5.84 -2.55
CA LEU A 7 7.97 -6.24 -2.91
C LEU A 7 8.02 -7.28 -4.03
N SER A 8 7.10 -8.23 -4.02
CA SER A 8 6.98 -9.24 -5.08
C SER A 8 5.51 -9.48 -5.38
N ARG A 9 5.15 -9.40 -6.67
CA ARG A 9 3.81 -9.74 -7.14
C ARG A 9 3.75 -11.21 -7.52
N LEU A 10 2.85 -11.95 -6.88
CA LEU A 10 2.59 -13.35 -7.20
C LEU A 10 1.42 -13.49 -8.17
N PRO A 11 1.51 -14.35 -9.21
CA PRO A 11 0.37 -14.73 -10.00
C PRO A 11 -0.62 -15.57 -9.17
N LYS A 12 -1.87 -15.68 -9.63
CA LYS A 12 -2.96 -16.39 -8.91
C LYS A 12 -2.64 -17.84 -8.52
N ARG A 13 -1.72 -18.49 -9.23
CA ARG A 13 -1.25 -19.86 -8.95
C ARG A 13 0.28 -19.93 -8.78
N GLY A 14 0.89 -18.82 -8.37
CA GLY A 14 2.33 -18.76 -8.08
C GLY A 14 2.65 -19.19 -6.65
N SER A 15 3.91 -19.47 -6.40
CA SER A 15 4.49 -19.71 -5.09
C SER A 15 5.63 -18.73 -4.83
N PHE A 16 5.96 -18.54 -3.55
CA PHE A 16 7.12 -17.77 -3.10
C PHE A 16 7.90 -18.64 -2.12
N ASP A 17 9.13 -18.97 -2.48
CA ASP A 17 9.96 -19.86 -1.66
C ASP A 17 10.61 -19.08 -0.51
N VAL A 18 10.50 -19.60 0.69
CA VAL A 18 11.09 -19.04 1.91
C VAL A 18 12.01 -20.07 2.53
N LYS A 19 13.24 -19.66 2.87
CA LYS A 19 14.23 -20.51 3.54
C LYS A 19 14.75 -19.79 4.78
N LEU A 20 14.52 -20.40 5.94
CA LEU A 20 14.98 -19.90 7.24
C LEU A 20 15.97 -20.91 7.85
N LYS A 21 17.01 -20.42 8.53
CA LYS A 21 17.94 -21.19 9.35
C LYS A 21 17.34 -21.48 10.74
N ILE A 22 18.05 -22.30 11.52
CA ILE A 22 17.71 -22.54 12.93
C ILE A 22 17.68 -21.20 13.68
N LEU A 23 16.54 -20.91 14.33
CA LEU A 23 16.26 -19.67 15.07
C LEU A 23 16.24 -18.38 14.21
N GLU A 24 16.12 -18.49 12.88
CA GLU A 24 15.88 -17.35 11.99
C GLU A 24 14.37 -17.11 11.81
N CYS A 25 13.96 -15.84 11.78
CA CYS A 25 12.58 -15.44 11.53
C CYS A 25 12.52 -14.29 10.53
N ASP A 26 11.52 -14.34 9.65
CA ASP A 26 11.15 -13.25 8.74
C ASP A 26 9.67 -12.93 8.89
N VAL A 27 9.30 -11.70 8.51
CA VAL A 27 7.92 -11.22 8.53
C VAL A 27 7.50 -10.82 7.14
N PHE A 28 6.43 -11.44 6.65
CA PHE A 28 5.85 -11.16 5.35
C PHE A 28 4.45 -10.58 5.53
N THR A 29 4.16 -9.50 4.81
CA THR A 29 2.79 -9.00 4.66
C THR A 29 2.26 -9.43 3.30
N VAL A 30 1.11 -10.10 3.29
CA VAL A 30 0.43 -10.50 2.05
C VAL A 30 -0.81 -9.64 1.89
N SER A 31 -0.92 -8.92 0.77
CA SER A 31 -2.11 -8.15 0.43
C SER A 31 -2.72 -8.64 -0.89
N PRO A 32 -4.04 -8.84 -0.96
CA PRO A 32 -4.71 -9.19 -2.21
C PRO A 32 -4.66 -8.01 -3.20
N ILE A 33 -4.41 -8.33 -4.47
CA ILE A 33 -4.51 -7.37 -5.56
C ILE A 33 -5.95 -7.39 -6.10
N LYS A 34 -6.59 -6.22 -6.12
CA LYS A 34 -7.90 -6.01 -6.75
C LYS A 34 -7.76 -5.08 -7.96
N VAL A 35 -8.62 -5.29 -8.96
CA VAL A 35 -8.68 -4.44 -10.16
C VAL A 35 -9.73 -3.34 -9.93
N TYR A 36 -9.30 -2.10 -10.01
CA TYR A 36 -10.11 -0.89 -9.93
C TYR A 36 -10.21 -0.24 -11.30
N HIS A 37 -11.38 0.33 -11.61
CA HIS A 37 -11.63 1.04 -12.88
C HIS A 37 -11.24 0.26 -14.14
N GLY A 38 -11.32 -1.08 -14.07
CA GLY A 38 -10.99 -1.99 -15.16
C GLY A 38 -9.50 -2.11 -15.54
N LYS A 39 -8.61 -1.26 -15.00
CA LYS A 39 -7.18 -1.21 -15.40
C LYS A 39 -6.17 -1.16 -14.25
N VAL A 40 -6.55 -0.60 -13.10
CA VAL A 40 -5.63 -0.34 -11.99
C VAL A 40 -5.59 -1.57 -11.08
N HIS A 41 -4.47 -2.27 -11.05
CA HIS A 41 -4.19 -3.32 -10.09
C HIS A 41 -3.64 -2.69 -8.81
N PHE A 42 -4.37 -2.78 -7.72
CA PHE A 42 -4.01 -2.14 -6.46
C PHE A 42 -4.09 -3.11 -5.28
N ALA A 43 -3.14 -3.00 -4.35
CA ALA A 43 -3.15 -3.73 -3.09
C ALA A 43 -2.61 -2.83 -1.95
N ALA A 44 -3.44 -2.55 -0.95
CA ALA A 44 -3.02 -1.79 0.23
C ALA A 44 -2.22 -2.68 1.18
N ILE A 45 -0.95 -2.34 1.43
CA ILE A 45 -0.08 -3.09 2.35
C ILE A 45 -0.28 -2.59 3.79
N GLY A 46 -0.57 -1.29 3.95
CA GLY A 46 -0.75 -0.63 5.25
C GLY A 46 0.53 0.06 5.73
N LEU A 47 0.77 0.09 7.04
CA LEU A 47 1.94 0.76 7.61
C LEU A 47 3.19 -0.11 7.55
N ILE A 48 4.05 0.09 6.54
CA ILE A 48 5.15 -0.82 6.16
C ILE A 48 6.38 -0.78 7.10
N ASP A 49 6.34 0.08 8.11
CA ASP A 49 7.31 0.13 9.20
C ASP A 49 6.83 -0.60 10.46
N MET A 50 5.65 -1.25 10.41
CA MET A 50 5.08 -2.03 11.52
C MET A 50 5.06 -3.52 11.20
N TYR A 51 5.03 -4.37 12.24
CA TYR A 51 4.90 -5.83 12.05
C TYR A 51 3.50 -6.23 11.57
N ASN A 52 2.47 -5.53 12.02
CA ASN A 52 1.07 -5.73 11.67
C ASN A 52 0.62 -4.73 10.60
N SER A 53 1.41 -4.53 9.53
CA SER A 53 1.21 -3.48 8.52
C SER A 53 -0.26 -3.34 8.07
N GLY A 54 -0.85 -4.45 7.62
CA GLY A 54 -2.21 -4.48 7.09
C GLY A 54 -3.30 -4.24 8.14
N GLY A 55 -3.01 -4.42 9.43
CA GLY A 55 -3.95 -4.16 10.51
C GLY A 55 -4.29 -2.69 10.71
N ALA A 56 -3.53 -1.79 10.07
CA ALA A 56 -3.83 -0.36 10.04
C ALA A 56 -4.93 0.01 9.03
N VAL A 57 -5.22 -0.85 8.05
CA VAL A 57 -6.17 -0.58 6.96
C VAL A 57 -7.56 -1.05 7.37
N GLU A 58 -8.54 -0.15 7.30
CA GLU A 58 -9.95 -0.43 7.58
C GLU A 58 -10.75 -0.69 6.29
N THR A 59 -10.62 0.17 5.29
CA THR A 59 -11.36 0.03 4.01
C THR A 59 -10.51 0.42 2.81
N VAL A 60 -10.85 -0.17 1.65
CA VAL A 60 -10.27 0.16 0.34
C VAL A 60 -11.38 0.17 -0.71
N GLU A 61 -11.75 1.36 -1.18
CA GLU A 61 -12.93 1.59 -2.02
C GLU A 61 -12.59 2.33 -3.31
N ALA A 62 -13.33 2.03 -4.38
CA ALA A 62 -13.21 2.76 -5.63
C ALA A 62 -13.99 4.08 -5.50
N LEU A 63 -13.37 5.21 -5.83
CA LEU A 63 -14.09 6.47 -6.00
C LEU A 63 -14.73 6.52 -7.39
N ASN A 64 -15.94 7.05 -7.48
CA ASN A 64 -16.69 7.11 -8.75
C ASN A 64 -15.95 7.92 -9.81
N ALA A 65 -16.20 7.64 -11.09
CA ALA A 65 -15.56 8.33 -12.21
C ALA A 65 -15.84 9.84 -12.26
N SER A 66 -16.93 10.30 -11.63
CA SER A 66 -17.24 11.73 -11.47
C SER A 66 -16.29 12.46 -10.50
N ASP A 67 -15.66 11.73 -9.57
CA ASP A 67 -14.67 12.26 -8.61
C ASP A 67 -13.24 12.03 -9.11
N ASN A 68 -12.98 12.32 -10.39
CA ASN A 68 -11.70 12.14 -11.08
C ASN A 68 -11.14 10.70 -11.15
N GLY A 69 -11.86 9.69 -10.65
CA GLY A 69 -11.37 8.32 -10.61
C GLY A 69 -10.23 8.15 -9.60
N GLY A 70 -10.39 7.20 -8.68
CA GLY A 70 -9.37 6.97 -7.66
C GLY A 70 -9.68 5.81 -6.75
N ILE A 71 -8.81 5.63 -5.77
CA ILE A 71 -8.93 4.61 -4.72
C ILE A 71 -8.84 5.34 -3.38
N SER A 72 -9.89 5.23 -2.56
CA SER A 72 -9.89 5.71 -1.18
C SER A 72 -9.50 4.57 -0.25
N ILE A 73 -8.57 4.85 0.65
CA ILE A 73 -8.08 3.93 1.68
C ILE A 73 -8.26 4.59 3.03
N LYS A 74 -9.03 3.97 3.92
CA LYS A 74 -9.20 4.45 5.29
C LYS A 74 -8.44 3.57 6.27
N GLY A 75 -7.93 4.17 7.32
CA GLY A 75 -7.17 3.43 8.32
C GLY A 75 -6.78 4.27 9.53
N ARG A 76 -5.94 3.68 10.37
CA ARG A 76 -5.49 4.25 11.64
C ARG A 76 -3.98 4.21 11.81
N GLY A 77 -3.49 4.99 12.76
CA GLY A 77 -2.07 5.12 13.07
C GLY A 77 -1.34 6.10 12.14
N ALA A 78 -0.03 6.21 12.32
CA ALA A 78 0.82 7.14 11.60
C ALA A 78 2.11 6.45 11.14
N GLY A 79 2.81 7.06 10.18
CA GLY A 79 4.03 6.52 9.59
C GLY A 79 3.91 6.32 8.08
N ARG A 80 4.76 5.46 7.51
CA ARG A 80 4.77 5.23 6.06
C ARG A 80 3.71 4.21 5.68
N PHE A 81 2.69 4.67 4.96
CA PHE A 81 1.76 3.82 4.26
C PHE A 81 2.40 3.31 2.96
N GLY A 82 2.21 2.03 2.66
CA GLY A 82 2.62 1.40 1.41
C GLY A 82 1.48 0.72 0.68
N ALA A 83 1.53 0.75 -0.64
CA ALA A 83 0.64 0.01 -1.51
C ALA A 83 1.35 -0.44 -2.79
N TYR A 84 0.91 -1.57 -3.34
CA TYR A 84 1.24 -1.94 -4.72
C TYR A 84 0.28 -1.24 -5.68
N THR A 85 0.79 -0.68 -6.77
CA THR A 85 -0.01 -0.16 -7.89
C THR A 85 0.71 -0.35 -9.22
N ASN A 86 0.08 -1.00 -10.20
CA ASN A 86 0.72 -1.23 -11.51
C ASN A 86 0.92 0.02 -12.39
N GLU A 87 0.34 1.15 -11.99
CA GLU A 87 0.46 2.43 -12.66
C GLU A 87 0.87 3.48 -11.63
N LYS A 88 1.76 4.40 -12.00
CA LYS A 88 2.16 5.53 -11.14
C LYS A 88 0.97 6.48 -10.95
N PRO A 89 0.57 6.81 -9.71
CA PRO A 89 -0.48 7.79 -9.47
C PRO A 89 -0.13 9.18 -10.00
N LYS A 90 -1.15 9.99 -10.30
CA LYS A 90 -0.97 11.42 -10.61
C LYS A 90 -0.88 12.27 -9.34
N LEU A 91 -1.69 11.92 -8.35
CA LEU A 91 -1.87 12.68 -7.12
C LEU A 91 -2.16 11.74 -5.95
N CYS A 92 -1.70 12.12 -4.76
CA CYS A 92 -2.13 11.51 -3.51
C CYS A 92 -2.55 12.60 -2.52
N SER A 93 -3.55 12.31 -1.70
CA SER A 93 -3.92 13.14 -0.56
C SER A 93 -4.08 12.32 0.71
N VAL A 94 -3.87 12.96 1.85
CA VAL A 94 -4.15 12.43 3.19
C VAL A 94 -5.12 13.40 3.87
N ASN A 95 -6.31 12.93 4.25
CA ASN A 95 -7.37 13.74 4.86
C ASN A 95 -7.67 15.01 4.04
N SER A 96 -7.88 14.82 2.74
CA SER A 96 -8.18 15.88 1.75
C SER A 96 -7.08 16.93 1.53
N LYS A 97 -5.90 16.76 2.15
CA LYS A 97 -4.72 17.57 1.89
C LYS A 97 -3.80 16.83 0.95
N GLU A 98 -3.42 17.46 -0.16
CA GLU A 98 -2.43 16.92 -1.08
C GLU A 98 -1.11 16.67 -0.35
N GLU A 99 -0.55 15.47 -0.55
CA GLU A 99 0.71 15.06 0.07
C GLU A 99 1.63 14.45 -0.99
N ALA A 100 2.93 14.70 -0.85
CA ALA A 100 3.93 14.10 -1.70
C ALA A 100 3.96 12.57 -1.50
N PHE A 101 4.17 11.86 -2.59
CA PHE A 101 4.34 10.40 -2.59
C PHE A 101 5.63 10.02 -3.30
N THR A 102 6.11 8.81 -3.00
CA THR A 102 7.17 8.17 -3.79
C THR A 102 6.60 6.95 -4.50
N PHE A 103 7.06 6.73 -5.73
CA PHE A 103 6.72 5.54 -6.51
C PHE A 103 8.01 4.90 -6.98
N ARG A 104 8.19 3.62 -6.63
CA ARG A 104 9.36 2.82 -6.97
C ARG A 104 9.04 1.96 -8.19
N ASP A 105 9.50 2.37 -9.36
CA ASP A 105 9.17 1.73 -10.64
C ASP A 105 9.65 0.27 -10.73
N GLU A 106 10.70 -0.10 -9.98
CA GLU A 106 11.30 -1.44 -10.02
C GLU A 106 10.35 -2.53 -9.52
N ASP A 107 9.51 -2.23 -8.54
CA ASP A 107 8.57 -3.20 -7.95
C ASP A 107 7.17 -2.65 -7.70
N ASN A 108 6.87 -1.47 -8.25
CA ASN A 108 5.55 -0.82 -8.22
C ASN A 108 5.06 -0.48 -6.81
N LEU A 109 5.98 -0.14 -5.91
CA LEU A 109 5.67 0.30 -4.55
C LEU A 109 5.36 1.80 -4.53
N LEU A 110 4.12 2.15 -4.19
CA LEU A 110 3.70 3.48 -3.77
C LEU A 110 3.93 3.61 -2.26
N THR A 111 4.56 4.71 -1.82
CA THR A 111 4.60 5.08 -0.40
C THR A 111 4.19 6.53 -0.16
N ILE A 112 3.40 6.72 0.91
CA ILE A 112 2.87 8.02 1.36
C ILE A 112 3.12 8.13 2.86
N THR A 113 3.57 9.28 3.34
CA THR A 113 3.78 9.51 4.77
C THR A 113 2.52 10.05 5.42
N ILE A 114 1.97 9.32 6.39
CA ILE A 114 0.90 9.79 7.25
C ILE A 114 1.51 10.59 8.40
N PRO A 115 1.13 11.87 8.60
CA PRO A 115 1.69 12.72 9.64
C PRO A 115 1.53 12.15 11.05
N SER A 116 2.52 12.37 11.92
CA SER A 116 2.44 12.00 13.35
C SER A 116 1.27 12.71 14.03
N GLY A 117 0.61 12.04 14.98
CA GLY A 117 -0.60 12.55 15.66
C GLY A 117 -1.90 12.32 14.89
N THR A 118 -1.82 11.77 13.67
CA THR A 118 -3.01 11.32 12.92
C THR A 118 -3.53 10.01 13.52
N ASN A 119 -4.71 10.04 14.13
CA ASN A 119 -5.35 8.85 14.70
C ASN A 119 -6.14 8.04 13.65
N PHE A 120 -6.73 8.75 12.69
CA PHE A 120 -7.49 8.21 11.57
C PHE A 120 -7.12 8.98 10.31
N TRP A 121 -7.00 8.27 9.20
CA TRP A 121 -6.65 8.84 7.91
C TRP A 121 -7.50 8.26 6.80
N GLU A 122 -7.79 9.12 5.82
CA GLU A 122 -8.24 8.74 4.49
C GLU A 122 -7.15 9.14 3.49
N ILE A 123 -6.56 8.15 2.83
CA ILE A 123 -5.68 8.33 1.69
C ILE A 123 -6.52 8.23 0.43
N VAL A 124 -6.39 9.21 -0.46
CA VAL A 124 -6.94 9.11 -1.82
C VAL A 124 -5.80 9.07 -2.81
N VAL A 125 -5.78 8.01 -3.63
CA VAL A 125 -4.84 7.83 -4.74
C VAL A 125 -5.60 8.06 -6.05
N SER A 126 -5.17 9.03 -6.84
CA SER A 126 -5.81 9.41 -8.11
C SER A 126 -4.94 9.06 -9.32
N TYR A 127 -5.60 8.61 -10.39
CA TYR A 127 -4.96 8.05 -11.60
C TYR A 127 -5.30 8.79 -12.89
#